data_AF-A0A2E0XP74-F1
#
_entry.id   AF-A0A2E0XP74-F1
#
_cell.length_a   1.000
_cell.length_b   1.000
_cell.length_c   1.000
_cell.angle_alpha   90.00
_cell.angle_beta   90.00
_cell.angle_gamma   90.00
#
_symmetry.space_group_name_H-M   'P 1'
#
loop_
_entity.id
_entity.type
_entity.pdbx_description
1 polymer ?
#
loop_
_entity_poly.entity_id
_entity_poly.type
_entity_poly.pdbx_seq_one_letter_code
_entity_poly.pdbx_strand_id
1 'polypeptide(L)'
;MEASWENGVRSLRKSEMGSLRNLLGDVFFAELPDIQPHAINDENTSNLLVVVEDGQVVSHIATIKRHVSILGCPLKVASLGGVATYESHRGKGHASALLEKTMAVCRDEDVDYIMVSGYRNMYHRYGCRHVGKDWMFRLDQDQASDFDDSNFTISCASEEDIDALGTIYRRESVRWMRPSSDIAFGIDGWVCNSPAKTYLIKQSDRLVASAVIQQARKGDKGQGLRFALRDYAGERSAIVGVLGKFVQEQDLKEVSLHVMGCDTVLKDLLEARGLTGIQSVLPGTTMIIHFEKLLKKMRPYFIERIGENAVNGLVFKEVGDEYHVYYGGDRVVAESRGAAAQLIFGTWAGAEDAMLNVGGRAGEVLRACLPIPGVWYGVNYV
;
A
#
# COMPACT_ATOMS: atom_id res chain seq x y z
N MET A 1 -6.50 15.85 -33.78
CA MET A 1 -6.21 17.25 -33.39
C MET A 1 -5.78 17.14 -31.93
N GLU A 2 -4.48 17.25 -31.66
CA GLU A 2 -3.95 17.21 -30.28
C GLU A 2 -4.63 18.30 -29.45
N ALA A 3 -5.05 17.98 -28.24
CA ALA A 3 -5.69 18.98 -27.39
C ALA A 3 -4.65 20.03 -26.97
N SER A 4 -5.03 21.31 -26.95
CA SER A 4 -4.09 22.43 -26.72
C SER A 4 -3.32 22.35 -25.39
N TRP A 5 -3.85 21.62 -24.42
CA TRP A 5 -3.27 21.43 -23.09
C TRP A 5 -2.25 20.29 -23.01
N GLU A 6 -2.08 19.47 -24.05
CA GLU A 6 -1.16 18.32 -24.03
C GLU A 6 0.30 18.75 -23.80
N ASN A 7 0.70 19.91 -24.32
CA ASN A 7 2.00 20.55 -24.03
C ASN A 7 2.13 21.02 -22.57
N GLY A 8 1.02 21.13 -21.85
CA GLY A 8 0.95 21.47 -20.43
C GLY A 8 1.13 20.27 -19.48
N VAL A 9 1.15 19.03 -19.99
CA VAL A 9 1.33 17.81 -19.19
C VAL A 9 2.81 17.59 -18.85
N ARG A 10 3.19 17.83 -17.60
CA ARG A 10 4.58 17.70 -17.15
C ARG A 10 4.72 17.63 -15.64
N SER A 11 5.94 17.39 -15.16
CA SER A 11 6.26 17.57 -13.74
C SER A 11 6.05 19.03 -13.31
N LEU A 12 5.65 19.18 -12.05
CA LEU A 12 5.45 20.46 -11.37
C LEU A 12 6.78 21.22 -11.28
N ARG A 13 6.75 22.53 -11.53
CA ARG A 13 7.89 23.41 -11.21
C ARG A 13 7.73 23.89 -9.76
N LYS A 14 8.83 24.04 -9.03
CA LYS A 14 8.80 24.55 -7.63
C LYS A 14 8.01 25.85 -7.47
N SER A 15 8.12 26.77 -8.43
CA SER A 15 7.37 28.04 -8.44
C SER A 15 5.84 27.88 -8.55
N GLU A 16 5.35 26.70 -8.93
CA GLU A 16 3.93 26.40 -9.12
C GLU A 16 3.31 25.68 -7.91
N MET A 17 4.09 25.40 -6.85
CA MET A 17 3.61 24.70 -5.67
C MET A 17 2.40 25.40 -5.02
N GLY A 18 2.40 26.74 -4.98
CA GLY A 18 1.25 27.51 -4.51
C GLY A 18 -0.02 27.25 -5.32
N SER A 19 0.09 27.17 -6.66
CA SER A 19 -1.05 26.85 -7.52
C SER A 19 -1.55 25.42 -7.32
N LEU A 20 -0.64 24.46 -7.10
CA LEU A 20 -1.01 23.08 -6.77
C LEU A 20 -1.75 23.01 -5.43
N ARG A 21 -1.24 23.68 -4.40
CA ARG A 21 -1.87 23.70 -3.07
C ARG A 21 -3.29 24.26 -3.13
N ASN A 22 -3.53 25.30 -3.92
CA ASN A 22 -4.88 25.83 -4.15
C ASN A 22 -5.80 24.78 -4.81
N LEU A 23 -5.33 24.11 -5.88
CA LEU A 23 -6.10 23.04 -6.53
C LEU A 23 -6.48 21.92 -5.56
N LEU A 24 -5.52 21.45 -4.74
CA LEU A 24 -5.76 20.39 -3.76
C LEU A 24 -6.73 20.83 -2.66
N GLY A 25 -6.59 22.07 -2.18
CA GLY A 25 -7.48 22.67 -1.19
C GLY A 25 -8.93 22.77 -1.68
N ASP A 26 -9.12 23.19 -2.93
CA ASP A 26 -10.44 23.38 -3.53
C ASP A 26 -11.13 22.04 -3.88
N VAL A 27 -10.37 21.05 -4.35
CA VAL A 27 -10.93 19.75 -4.78
C VAL A 27 -11.17 18.80 -3.61
N PHE A 28 -10.36 18.90 -2.54
CA PHE A 28 -10.46 18.06 -1.35
C PHE A 28 -10.78 18.90 -0.11
N PHE A 29 -9.73 19.37 0.59
CA PHE A 29 -9.78 20.22 1.76
C PHE A 29 -8.43 20.92 1.94
N ALA A 30 -8.45 22.11 2.56
CA ALA A 30 -7.33 23.05 2.59
C ALA A 30 -6.03 22.44 3.15
N GLU A 31 -6.14 21.59 4.17
CA GLU A 31 -5.01 21.00 4.88
C GLU A 31 -4.40 19.79 4.15
N LEU A 32 -4.99 19.28 3.07
CA LEU A 32 -4.50 18.05 2.40
C LEU A 32 -2.99 18.11 2.07
N PRO A 33 -2.44 19.19 1.51
CA PRO A 33 -1.01 19.28 1.24
C PRO A 33 -0.15 19.17 2.50
N ASP A 34 -0.65 19.64 3.65
CA ASP A 34 0.08 19.69 4.92
C ASP A 34 0.04 18.36 5.68
N ILE A 35 -0.96 17.53 5.42
CA ILE A 35 -1.05 16.18 5.99
C ILE A 35 -0.33 15.13 5.15
N GLN A 36 0.15 15.50 3.95
CA GLN A 36 0.93 14.64 3.07
C GLN A 36 2.29 15.25 2.70
N PRO A 37 3.08 15.74 3.69
CA PRO A 37 4.34 16.42 3.43
C PRO A 37 5.40 15.49 2.82
N HIS A 38 5.24 14.17 2.90
CA HIS A 38 6.07 13.17 2.22
C HIS A 38 5.79 13.10 0.71
N ALA A 39 4.59 13.48 0.27
CA ALA A 39 4.18 13.50 -1.13
C ALA A 39 4.29 14.90 -1.75
N ILE A 40 3.73 15.90 -1.08
CA ILE A 40 3.57 17.27 -1.61
C ILE A 40 4.66 18.17 -1.02
N ASN A 41 5.86 18.08 -1.58
CA ASN A 41 7.03 18.89 -1.21
C ASN A 41 7.90 19.22 -2.42
N ASP A 42 8.87 20.12 -2.22
CA ASP A 42 9.76 20.61 -3.27
C ASP A 42 10.71 19.52 -3.80
N GLU A 43 11.11 18.59 -2.95
CA GLU A 43 11.99 17.47 -3.27
C GLU A 43 11.31 16.42 -4.16
N ASN A 44 9.97 16.32 -4.08
CA ASN A 44 9.17 15.36 -4.83
C ASN A 44 8.55 15.93 -6.11
N THR A 45 8.84 17.19 -6.48
CA THR A 45 8.26 17.88 -7.65
C THR A 45 8.38 17.11 -8.97
N SER A 46 9.43 16.31 -9.17
CA SER A 46 9.58 15.45 -10.35
C SER A 46 8.49 14.38 -10.46
N ASN A 47 7.92 13.95 -9.32
CA ASN A 47 6.86 12.95 -9.21
C ASN A 47 5.45 13.54 -9.04
N LEU A 48 5.34 14.87 -9.05
CA LEU A 48 4.07 15.61 -9.06
C LEU A 48 3.78 16.00 -10.51
N LEU A 49 2.91 15.26 -11.18
CA LEU A 49 2.53 15.56 -12.56
C LEU A 49 1.32 16.49 -12.56
N VAL A 50 1.36 17.50 -13.43
CA VAL A 50 0.33 18.52 -13.55
C VAL A 50 -0.06 18.78 -15.00
N VAL A 51 -1.28 19.28 -15.18
CA VAL A 51 -1.68 20.03 -16.37
C VAL A 51 -1.69 21.50 -16.02
N VAL A 52 -0.98 22.31 -16.81
CA VAL A 52 -0.96 23.77 -16.66
C VAL A 52 -1.63 24.43 -17.86
N GLU A 53 -2.67 25.21 -17.58
CA GLU A 53 -3.38 26.06 -18.56
C GLU A 53 -3.28 27.51 -18.08
N ASP A 54 -2.90 28.43 -18.98
CA ASP A 54 -2.78 29.88 -18.69
C ASP A 54 -1.96 30.23 -17.43
N GLY A 55 -0.93 29.42 -17.15
CA GLY A 55 -0.04 29.60 -15.98
C GLY A 55 -0.59 29.05 -14.66
N GLN A 56 -1.77 28.43 -14.66
CA GLN A 56 -2.40 27.81 -13.50
C GLN A 56 -2.35 26.28 -13.57
N VAL A 57 -2.05 25.63 -12.44
CA VAL A 57 -2.20 24.17 -12.30
C VAL A 57 -3.69 23.83 -12.23
N VAL A 58 -4.21 23.15 -13.25
CA VAL A 58 -5.66 22.83 -13.36
C VAL A 58 -5.99 21.36 -13.10
N SER A 59 -4.97 20.50 -13.17
CA SER A 59 -5.08 19.09 -12.81
C SER A 59 -3.75 18.55 -12.27
N HIS A 60 -3.80 17.53 -11.41
CA HIS A 60 -2.65 16.98 -10.72
C HIS A 60 -2.79 15.47 -10.43
N ILE A 61 -1.66 14.75 -10.43
CA ILE A 61 -1.46 13.42 -9.85
C ILE A 61 -0.11 13.39 -9.12
N ALA A 62 -0.09 12.89 -7.88
CA ALA A 62 1.14 12.66 -7.12
C ALA A 62 1.53 11.17 -7.12
N THR A 63 2.83 10.92 -7.14
CA THR A 63 3.39 9.61 -6.76
C THR A 63 4.49 9.73 -5.72
N ILE A 64 4.59 8.75 -4.84
CA ILE A 64 5.79 8.45 -4.06
C ILE A 64 6.28 7.08 -4.48
N LYS A 65 7.59 6.97 -4.74
CA LYS A 65 8.22 5.71 -5.14
C LYS A 65 9.14 5.22 -4.03
N ARG A 66 9.03 3.95 -3.68
CA ARG A 66 9.86 3.28 -2.68
C ARG A 66 10.15 1.85 -3.10
N HIS A 67 11.22 1.29 -2.55
CA HIS A 67 11.43 -0.15 -2.64
C HIS A 67 10.60 -0.86 -1.57
N VAL A 68 10.22 -2.09 -1.86
CA VAL A 68 9.59 -3.03 -0.92
C VAL A 68 10.38 -4.33 -0.93
N SER A 69 10.38 -5.02 0.20
CA SER A 69 10.83 -6.41 0.30
C SER A 69 9.58 -7.28 0.37
N ILE A 70 9.39 -8.18 -0.60
CA ILE A 70 8.36 -9.22 -0.57
C ILE A 70 9.06 -10.56 -0.40
N LEU A 71 9.04 -11.11 0.82
CA LEU A 71 9.69 -12.37 1.14
C LEU A 71 11.16 -12.40 0.69
N GLY A 72 11.89 -11.31 0.99
CA GLY A 72 13.29 -11.13 0.61
C GLY A 72 13.53 -10.66 -0.83
N CYS A 73 12.52 -10.64 -1.70
CA CYS A 73 12.64 -10.15 -3.07
C CYS A 73 12.42 -8.62 -3.13
N PRO A 74 13.39 -7.83 -3.63
CA PRO A 74 13.23 -6.39 -3.76
C PRO A 74 12.38 -6.02 -4.97
N LEU A 75 11.29 -5.29 -4.75
CA LEU A 75 10.50 -4.64 -5.81
C LEU A 75 10.50 -3.12 -5.63
N LYS A 76 10.15 -2.37 -6.67
CA LYS A 76 9.95 -0.92 -6.65
C LYS A 76 8.47 -0.63 -6.89
N VAL A 77 7.85 0.11 -5.98
CA VAL A 77 6.41 0.37 -5.96
C VAL A 77 6.17 1.87 -5.92
N ALA A 78 5.15 2.33 -6.66
CA ALA A 78 4.66 3.70 -6.55
C ALA A 78 3.31 3.73 -5.82
N SER A 79 3.19 4.55 -4.79
CA SER A 79 1.89 4.95 -4.23
C SER A 79 1.39 6.17 -5.00
N LEU A 80 0.18 6.09 -5.56
CA LEU A 80 -0.45 7.15 -6.35
C LEU A 80 -1.67 7.71 -5.62
N GLY A 81 -1.70 9.02 -5.47
CA GLY A 81 -2.79 9.75 -4.82
C GLY A 81 -2.86 11.21 -5.23
N GLY A 82 -3.63 12.00 -4.46
CA GLY A 82 -3.80 13.44 -4.71
C GLY A 82 -4.39 13.80 -6.07
N VAL A 83 -5.16 12.90 -6.71
CA VAL A 83 -5.67 13.11 -8.08
C VAL A 83 -6.77 14.15 -8.10
N ALA A 84 -6.44 15.34 -8.61
CA ALA A 84 -7.31 16.50 -8.61
C ALA A 84 -7.47 17.09 -10.01
N THR A 85 -8.66 17.58 -10.30
CA THR A 85 -8.97 18.39 -11.50
C THR A 85 -10.06 19.37 -11.11
N TYR A 86 -9.84 20.66 -11.39
CA TYR A 86 -10.88 21.67 -11.21
C TYR A 86 -12.16 21.29 -11.95
N GLU A 87 -13.31 21.57 -11.37
CA GLU A 87 -14.60 21.19 -11.95
C GLU A 87 -14.79 21.75 -13.38
N SER A 88 -14.39 23.00 -13.60
CA SER A 88 -14.40 23.68 -14.92
C SER A 88 -13.47 23.04 -15.96
N HIS A 89 -12.59 22.12 -15.56
CA HIS A 89 -11.61 21.44 -16.41
C HIS A 89 -11.88 19.92 -16.52
N ARG A 90 -12.97 19.41 -15.92
CA ARG A 90 -13.36 18.00 -16.03
C ARG A 90 -13.89 17.69 -17.44
N GLY A 91 -13.83 16.41 -17.82
CA GLY A 91 -14.30 15.92 -19.13
C GLY A 91 -13.36 16.22 -20.30
N LYS A 92 -12.26 16.97 -20.08
CA LYS A 92 -11.27 17.32 -21.10
C LYS A 92 -10.15 16.30 -21.32
N GLY A 93 -10.09 15.24 -20.51
CA GLY A 93 -9.07 14.18 -20.62
C GLY A 93 -7.83 14.35 -19.73
N HIS A 94 -7.71 15.42 -18.94
CA HIS A 94 -6.52 15.69 -18.11
C HIS A 94 -6.11 14.54 -17.19
N ALA A 95 -7.04 13.99 -16.42
CA ALA A 95 -6.74 12.91 -15.47
C ALA A 95 -6.24 11.63 -16.18
N SER A 96 -6.79 11.32 -17.36
CA SER A 96 -6.32 10.19 -18.18
C SER A 96 -4.90 10.42 -18.70
N ALA A 97 -4.61 11.60 -19.27
CA ALA A 97 -3.26 11.89 -19.76
C ALA A 97 -2.22 11.95 -18.64
N LEU A 98 -2.58 12.48 -17.47
CA LEU A 98 -1.71 12.43 -16.30
C LEU A 98 -1.44 10.99 -15.84
N LEU A 99 -2.46 10.12 -15.87
CA LEU A 99 -2.30 8.71 -15.51
C LEU A 99 -1.43 7.98 -16.53
N GLU A 100 -1.64 8.19 -17.83
CA GLU A 100 -0.81 7.63 -18.90
C GLU A 100 0.65 8.09 -18.80
N LYS A 101 0.87 9.39 -18.55
CA LYS A 101 2.21 9.93 -18.29
C LYS A 101 2.82 9.30 -17.04
N THR A 102 2.04 9.12 -15.97
CA THR A 102 2.49 8.46 -14.74
C THR A 102 2.93 7.02 -15.02
N MET A 103 2.15 6.28 -15.80
CA MET A 103 2.49 4.90 -16.19
C MET A 103 3.77 4.85 -17.03
N ALA A 104 3.93 5.76 -17.99
CA ALA A 104 5.14 5.87 -18.79
C ALA A 104 6.38 6.17 -17.93
N VAL A 105 6.29 7.17 -17.04
CA VAL A 105 7.37 7.50 -16.09
C VAL A 105 7.70 6.32 -15.17
N CYS A 106 6.69 5.65 -14.63
CA CYS A 106 6.89 4.46 -13.80
C CYS A 106 7.56 3.32 -14.57
N ARG A 107 7.20 3.15 -15.85
CA ARG A 107 7.80 2.16 -16.73
C ARG A 107 9.27 2.51 -17.03
N ASP A 108 9.59 3.77 -17.32
CA ASP A 108 10.96 4.22 -17.56
C ASP A 108 11.85 4.09 -16.31
N GLU A 109 11.26 4.23 -15.12
CA GLU A 109 11.97 4.15 -13.85
C GLU A 109 11.95 2.76 -13.19
N ASP A 110 11.60 1.70 -13.91
CA ASP A 110 11.58 0.32 -13.41
C ASP A 110 10.68 0.09 -12.18
N VAL A 111 9.58 0.84 -12.06
CA VAL A 111 8.53 0.57 -11.07
C VAL A 111 7.77 -0.69 -11.48
N ASP A 112 7.66 -1.65 -10.58
CA ASP A 112 7.04 -2.95 -10.86
C ASP A 112 5.50 -2.85 -10.91
N TYR A 113 4.91 -2.12 -9.95
CA TYR A 113 3.48 -1.85 -9.91
C TYR A 113 3.16 -0.53 -9.19
N ILE A 114 1.98 0.00 -9.46
CA ILE A 114 1.41 1.17 -8.79
C ILE A 114 0.29 0.71 -7.86
N MET A 115 0.31 1.20 -6.63
CA MET A 115 -0.81 1.16 -5.72
C MET A 115 -1.59 2.48 -5.82
N VAL A 116 -2.89 2.39 -6.05
CA VAL A 116 -3.80 3.53 -6.21
C VAL A 116 -4.81 3.55 -5.07
N SER A 117 -4.90 4.65 -4.34
CA SER A 117 -5.79 4.73 -3.17
C SER A 117 -7.29 4.73 -3.50
N GLY A 118 -7.68 5.00 -4.76
CA GLY A 118 -9.07 5.02 -5.23
C GLY A 118 -9.42 3.98 -6.31
N TYR A 119 -10.72 3.85 -6.63
CA TYR A 119 -11.26 2.90 -7.62
C TYR A 119 -12.33 3.52 -8.54
N ARG A 120 -12.10 4.74 -9.02
CA ARG A 120 -12.96 5.35 -10.06
C ARG A 120 -12.85 4.56 -11.37
N ASN A 121 -13.89 4.62 -12.21
CA ASN A 121 -13.95 3.95 -13.52
C ASN A 121 -12.70 4.15 -14.38
N MET A 122 -12.06 5.32 -14.30
CA MET A 122 -10.78 5.59 -14.96
C MET A 122 -9.73 4.53 -14.60
N TYR A 123 -9.44 4.31 -13.31
CA TYR A 123 -8.44 3.35 -12.85
C TYR A 123 -8.75 1.92 -13.29
N HIS A 124 -10.03 1.52 -13.20
CA HIS A 124 -10.46 0.20 -13.65
C HIS A 124 -10.12 -0.04 -15.13
N ARG A 125 -10.32 0.97 -16.01
CA ARG A 125 -9.97 0.88 -17.44
C ARG A 125 -8.47 0.72 -17.69
N TYR A 126 -7.62 1.29 -16.85
CA TYR A 126 -6.16 1.11 -16.95
C TYR A 126 -5.64 -0.18 -16.31
N GLY A 127 -6.52 -1.02 -15.75
CA GLY A 127 -6.17 -2.32 -15.20
C GLY A 127 -5.95 -2.32 -13.69
N CYS A 128 -6.32 -1.26 -12.96
CA CYS A 128 -6.34 -1.31 -11.50
C CYS A 128 -7.37 -2.33 -11.01
N ARG A 129 -6.99 -3.22 -10.09
CA ARG A 129 -7.90 -4.18 -9.46
C ARG A 129 -7.69 -4.24 -7.95
N HIS A 130 -8.76 -4.57 -7.22
CA HIS A 130 -8.64 -5.05 -5.85
C HIS A 130 -8.05 -6.46 -5.89
N VAL A 131 -7.00 -6.67 -5.11
CA VAL A 131 -6.24 -7.93 -5.04
C VAL A 131 -5.74 -8.17 -3.62
N GLY A 132 -5.24 -9.36 -3.34
CA GLY A 132 -4.84 -9.79 -2.01
C GLY A 132 -5.92 -10.60 -1.30
N LYS A 133 -5.47 -11.33 -0.27
CA LYS A 133 -6.29 -12.20 0.59
C LYS A 133 -5.95 -11.90 2.05
N ASP A 134 -6.26 -10.68 2.44
CA ASP A 134 -5.91 -10.14 3.76
C ASP A 134 -7.11 -10.24 4.72
N TRP A 135 -6.90 -9.81 5.96
CA TRP A 135 -7.90 -9.89 7.01
C TRP A 135 -8.04 -8.56 7.73
N MET A 136 -9.25 -8.26 8.16
CA MET A 136 -9.55 -7.16 9.06
C MET A 136 -10.09 -7.74 10.37
N PHE A 137 -9.51 -7.31 11.48
CA PHE A 137 -9.97 -7.65 12.82
C PHE A 137 -10.47 -6.40 13.52
N ARG A 138 -11.40 -6.59 14.46
CA ARG A 138 -11.98 -5.53 15.28
C ARG A 138 -12.02 -6.01 16.72
N LEU A 139 -11.51 -5.18 17.62
CA LEU A 139 -11.58 -5.37 19.06
C LEU A 139 -12.53 -4.32 19.61
N ASP A 140 -13.69 -4.76 20.11
CA ASP A 140 -14.64 -3.88 20.81
C ASP A 140 -14.21 -3.65 22.27
N GLN A 141 -14.67 -2.55 22.85
CA GLN A 141 -14.36 -2.13 24.22
C GLN A 141 -14.65 -3.23 25.27
N ASP A 142 -15.73 -3.98 25.08
CA ASP A 142 -16.15 -5.05 26.01
C ASP A 142 -15.14 -6.22 26.08
N GLN A 143 -14.29 -6.37 25.05
CA GLN A 143 -13.27 -7.41 24.98
C GLN A 143 -11.87 -6.88 25.36
N ALA A 144 -11.73 -5.59 25.68
CA ALA A 144 -10.42 -4.97 25.85
C ALA A 144 -9.56 -5.63 26.93
N SER A 145 -10.15 -6.11 28.02
CA SER A 145 -9.42 -6.80 29.09
C SER A 145 -8.72 -8.07 28.63
N ASP A 146 -9.21 -8.74 27.59
CA ASP A 146 -8.62 -9.98 27.05
C ASP A 146 -7.36 -9.71 26.21
N PHE A 147 -7.08 -8.43 25.94
CA PHE A 147 -5.96 -7.93 25.12
C PHE A 147 -5.12 -6.90 25.89
N ASP A 148 -5.12 -6.99 27.22
CA ASP A 148 -4.39 -6.12 28.14
C ASP A 148 -3.40 -6.94 28.96
N ASP A 149 -2.40 -7.52 28.30
CA ASP A 149 -1.40 -8.35 28.95
C ASP A 149 -0.49 -7.46 29.82
N SER A 150 -0.37 -7.81 31.10
CA SER A 150 0.33 -6.99 32.11
C SER A 150 1.85 -6.96 31.95
N ASN A 151 2.44 -7.91 31.23
CA ASN A 151 3.87 -7.97 30.95
C ASN A 151 4.31 -7.01 29.83
N PHE A 152 3.38 -6.37 29.13
CA PHE A 152 3.67 -5.36 28.12
C PHE A 152 3.25 -3.97 28.59
N THR A 153 4.04 -2.97 28.20
CA THR A 153 3.75 -1.55 28.43
C THR A 153 3.83 -0.78 27.12
N ILE A 154 3.03 0.28 27.00
CA ILE A 154 3.04 1.18 25.85
C ILE A 154 3.52 2.58 26.24
N SER A 155 4.22 3.25 25.33
CA SER A 155 4.65 4.64 25.47
C SER A 155 4.76 5.30 24.10
N CYS A 156 4.56 6.62 24.01
CA CYS A 156 4.73 7.33 22.74
C CYS A 156 6.20 7.31 22.30
N ALA A 157 6.43 7.08 21.02
CA ALA A 157 7.75 7.21 20.42
C ALA A 157 8.14 8.69 20.24
N SER A 158 9.43 8.95 20.12
CA SER A 158 10.04 10.24 19.80
C SER A 158 11.06 10.08 18.67
N GLU A 159 11.58 11.20 18.15
CA GLU A 159 12.62 11.16 17.11
C GLU A 159 13.89 10.40 17.55
N GLU A 160 14.16 10.32 18.86
CA GLU A 160 15.28 9.55 19.42
C GLU A 160 15.11 8.04 19.20
N ASP A 161 13.88 7.57 18.96
CA ASP A 161 13.55 6.15 18.77
C ASP A 161 13.62 5.69 17.30
N ILE A 162 13.88 6.58 16.35
CA ILE A 162 13.84 6.28 14.90
C ILE A 162 14.70 5.05 14.54
N ASP A 163 15.91 4.97 15.07
CA ASP A 163 16.83 3.86 14.79
C ASP A 163 16.36 2.53 15.38
N ALA A 164 15.78 2.57 16.58
CA ALA A 164 15.23 1.40 17.26
C ALA A 164 13.98 0.87 16.53
N LEU A 165 13.06 1.77 16.17
CA LEU A 165 11.89 1.48 15.35
C LEU A 165 12.28 0.87 14.00
N GLY A 166 13.25 1.48 13.32
CA GLY A 166 13.77 0.96 12.05
C GLY A 166 14.38 -0.44 12.19
N THR A 167 15.04 -0.74 13.32
CA THR A 167 15.62 -2.06 13.59
C THR A 167 14.56 -3.15 13.71
N ILE A 168 13.45 -2.87 14.39
CA ILE A 168 12.33 -3.80 14.50
C ILE A 168 11.64 -3.95 13.14
N TYR A 169 11.32 -2.83 12.48
CA TYR A 169 10.62 -2.82 11.20
C TYR A 169 11.37 -3.60 10.10
N ARG A 170 12.70 -3.56 10.07
CA ARG A 170 13.51 -4.28 9.06
C ARG A 170 13.32 -5.80 9.08
N ARG A 171 12.82 -6.39 10.17
CA ARG A 171 12.57 -7.82 10.32
C ARG A 171 11.28 -8.30 9.65
N GLU A 172 10.39 -7.38 9.30
CA GLU A 172 9.14 -7.74 8.62
C GLU A 172 9.44 -8.34 7.23
N SER A 173 8.78 -9.45 6.92
CA SER A 173 9.04 -10.24 5.70
C SER A 173 8.45 -9.61 4.44
N VAL A 174 7.33 -8.89 4.61
CA VAL A 174 6.67 -8.08 3.59
C VAL A 174 6.57 -6.66 4.11
N ARG A 175 7.35 -5.74 3.53
CA ARG A 175 7.48 -4.37 4.05
C ARG A 175 8.01 -3.40 3.03
N TRP A 176 7.83 -2.12 3.29
CA TRP A 176 8.58 -1.06 2.61
C TRP A 176 10.04 -1.10 3.05
N MET A 177 10.95 -0.64 2.20
CA MET A 177 12.33 -0.33 2.57
C MET A 177 12.37 1.15 2.97
N ARG A 178 11.95 1.43 4.20
CA ARG A 178 11.73 2.81 4.68
C ARG A 178 13.05 3.52 4.99
N PRO A 179 13.27 4.74 4.47
CA PRO A 179 14.26 5.65 5.04
C PRO A 179 13.81 6.12 6.43
N SER A 180 14.75 6.66 7.21
CA SER A 180 14.48 7.23 8.54
C SER A 180 13.42 8.34 8.50
N SER A 181 13.36 9.13 7.42
CA SER A 181 12.35 10.17 7.21
C SER A 181 10.92 9.63 7.16
N ASP A 182 10.71 8.44 6.59
CA ASP A 182 9.39 7.80 6.56
C ASP A 182 9.01 7.32 7.96
N ILE A 183 9.98 6.88 8.79
CA ILE A 183 9.71 6.52 10.19
C ILE A 183 9.36 7.77 10.99
N ALA A 184 10.17 8.83 10.88
CA ALA A 184 9.95 10.11 11.56
C ALA A 184 8.55 10.67 11.28
N PHE A 185 8.10 10.61 10.02
CA PHE A 185 6.77 11.05 9.61
C PHE A 185 5.62 10.32 10.32
N GLY A 186 5.82 9.05 10.71
CA GLY A 186 4.83 8.25 11.41
C GLY A 186 4.78 8.45 12.93
N ILE A 187 5.75 9.14 13.54
CA ILE A 187 5.89 9.23 15.00
C ILE A 187 4.74 10.01 15.66
N ASP A 188 4.52 11.24 15.22
CA ASP A 188 3.40 12.10 15.64
C ASP A 188 2.97 12.93 14.43
N GLY A 189 2.19 12.30 13.55
CA GLY A 189 1.98 12.80 12.20
C GLY A 189 0.69 12.29 11.58
N TRP A 190 0.72 12.01 10.29
CA TRP A 190 -0.45 11.61 9.52
C TRP A 190 -0.20 10.31 8.78
N VAL A 191 -1.05 9.32 8.99
CA VAL A 191 -0.96 8.02 8.32
C VAL A 191 -2.32 7.67 7.74
N CYS A 192 -2.35 7.36 6.44
CA CYS A 192 -3.58 7.10 5.69
C CYS A 192 -4.62 8.22 5.84
N ASN A 193 -4.19 9.48 5.72
CA ASN A 193 -5.00 10.70 5.88
C ASN A 193 -5.70 10.86 7.24
N SER A 194 -5.21 10.20 8.28
CA SER A 194 -5.64 10.40 9.67
C SER A 194 -4.48 10.81 10.55
N PRO A 195 -4.70 11.66 11.57
CA PRO A 195 -3.71 11.88 12.61
C PRO A 195 -3.35 10.54 13.24
N ALA A 196 -2.08 10.32 13.54
CA ALA A 196 -1.60 9.06 14.09
C ALA A 196 -0.38 9.29 14.98
N LYS A 197 -0.22 8.40 15.96
CA LYS A 197 0.95 8.33 16.82
C LYS A 197 1.59 6.95 16.77
N THR A 198 2.91 6.91 16.79
CA THR A 198 3.66 5.68 16.98
C THR A 198 3.86 5.41 18.47
N TYR A 199 3.53 4.19 18.88
CA TYR A 199 3.73 3.68 20.22
C TYR A 199 4.84 2.63 20.22
N LEU A 200 5.72 2.74 21.21
CA LEU A 200 6.69 1.74 21.61
C LEU A 200 6.00 0.70 22.49
N ILE A 201 6.18 -0.58 22.17
CA ILE A 201 5.68 -1.69 22.98
C ILE A 201 6.88 -2.38 23.62
N LYS A 202 6.96 -2.33 24.95
CA LYS A 202 8.06 -2.87 25.72
C LYS A 202 7.61 -4.05 26.57
N GLN A 203 8.49 -5.03 26.70
CA GLN A 203 8.40 -6.07 27.72
C GLN A 203 9.52 -5.81 28.72
N SER A 204 9.15 -5.47 29.95
CA SER A 204 10.09 -4.81 30.88
C SER A 204 10.70 -3.58 30.19
N ASP A 205 12.03 -3.44 30.13
CA ASP A 205 12.70 -2.31 29.46
C ASP A 205 13.04 -2.56 27.98
N ARG A 206 12.78 -3.77 27.46
CA ARG A 206 13.14 -4.15 26.09
C ARG A 206 12.05 -3.76 25.11
N LEU A 207 12.38 -2.95 24.10
CA LEU A 207 11.50 -2.70 22.96
C LEU A 207 11.35 -3.97 22.12
N VAL A 208 10.12 -4.46 22.00
CA VAL A 208 9.81 -5.73 21.30
C VAL A 208 8.92 -5.53 20.08
N ALA A 209 8.13 -4.47 20.07
CA ALA A 209 7.23 -4.13 18.97
C ALA A 209 6.93 -2.63 18.93
N SER A 210 6.29 -2.20 17.84
CA SER A 210 5.74 -0.86 17.69
C SER A 210 4.40 -0.91 16.97
N ALA A 211 3.50 0.02 17.29
CA ALA A 211 2.21 0.17 16.62
C ALA A 211 1.94 1.64 16.30
N VAL A 212 1.37 1.91 15.13
CA VAL A 212 0.92 3.24 14.72
C VAL A 212 -0.58 3.30 14.88
N ILE A 213 -1.07 4.12 15.82
CA ILE A 213 -2.47 4.20 16.19
C ILE A 213 -3.04 5.54 15.76
N GLN A 214 -4.15 5.50 15.02
CA GLN A 214 -4.91 6.70 14.68
C GLN A 214 -5.28 7.51 15.94
N GLN A 215 -5.31 8.82 15.82
CA GLN A 215 -5.69 9.77 16.88
C GLN A 215 -6.96 10.53 16.50
N ALA A 216 -7.64 11.08 17.52
CA ALA A 216 -8.78 11.96 17.35
C ALA A 216 -8.39 13.23 16.57
N ARG A 217 -9.28 13.73 15.72
CA ARG A 217 -9.14 15.04 15.09
C ARG A 217 -9.64 16.14 16.03
N LYS A 218 -9.14 17.37 15.84
CA LYS A 218 -9.59 18.54 16.58
C LYS A 218 -11.09 18.77 16.31
N GLY A 219 -11.92 18.56 17.32
CA GLY A 219 -13.38 18.67 17.21
C GLY A 219 -14.13 17.35 17.27
N ASP A 220 -13.43 16.20 17.24
CA ASP A 220 -14.00 14.91 17.61
C ASP A 220 -14.38 14.97 19.10
N LYS A 221 -15.65 15.30 19.38
CA LYS A 221 -16.25 15.24 20.71
C LYS A 221 -17.34 14.19 20.67
N GLY A 222 -17.13 13.09 21.38
CA GLY A 222 -18.17 12.07 21.55
C GLY A 222 -17.65 10.80 22.19
N GLN A 223 -18.50 10.19 23.01
CA GLN A 223 -18.38 8.79 23.41
C GLN A 223 -18.45 7.92 22.14
N GLY A 224 -17.51 6.98 21.98
CA GLY A 224 -17.60 5.96 20.93
C GLY A 224 -16.59 6.05 19.78
N LEU A 225 -15.40 6.60 20.01
CA LEU A 225 -14.34 6.68 19.00
C LEU A 225 -13.94 5.28 18.49
N ARG A 226 -13.74 5.16 17.18
CA ARG A 226 -13.29 3.92 16.53
C ARG A 226 -12.01 4.21 15.77
N PHE A 227 -10.90 3.65 16.22
CA PHE A 227 -9.60 3.88 15.61
C PHE A 227 -9.09 2.66 14.87
N ALA A 228 -8.14 2.90 13.97
CA ALA A 228 -7.42 1.86 13.30
C ALA A 228 -5.96 1.87 13.76
N LEU A 229 -5.44 0.69 14.01
CA LEU A 229 -4.02 0.42 14.03
C LEU A 229 -3.55 0.44 12.57
N ARG A 230 -2.88 1.54 12.21
CA ARG A 230 -2.50 1.89 10.83
C ARG A 230 -1.22 1.23 10.38
N ASP A 231 -0.36 0.79 11.29
CA ASP A 231 0.88 0.09 10.97
C ASP A 231 1.44 -0.62 12.22
N TYR A 232 2.28 -1.63 12.04
CA TYR A 232 2.96 -2.33 13.14
C TYR A 232 4.22 -3.02 12.69
N ALA A 233 5.08 -3.34 13.66
CA ALA A 233 6.20 -4.26 13.49
C ALA A 233 6.62 -4.89 14.82
N GLY A 234 7.27 -6.05 14.75
CA GLY A 234 7.88 -6.72 15.90
C GLY A 234 7.12 -7.94 16.39
N GLU A 235 7.22 -8.25 17.67
CA GLU A 235 6.66 -9.47 18.26
C GLU A 235 5.12 -9.47 18.20
N ARG A 236 4.51 -10.47 17.54
CA ARG A 236 3.06 -10.53 17.30
C ARG A 236 2.26 -10.70 18.60
N SER A 237 2.79 -11.48 19.54
CA SER A 237 2.21 -11.62 20.89
C SER A 237 2.14 -10.28 21.61
N ALA A 238 3.15 -9.41 21.44
CA ALA A 238 3.16 -8.08 22.03
C ALA A 238 2.13 -7.16 21.34
N ILE A 239 2.01 -7.20 20.01
CA ILE A 239 0.96 -6.46 19.28
C ILE A 239 -0.43 -6.85 19.79
N VAL A 240 -0.73 -8.14 19.88
CA VAL A 240 -2.02 -8.64 20.36
C VAL A 240 -2.25 -8.26 21.83
N GLY A 241 -1.24 -8.45 22.68
CA GLY A 241 -1.34 -8.22 24.12
C GLY A 241 -1.46 -6.75 24.56
N VAL A 242 -1.43 -5.78 23.64
CA VAL A 242 -1.62 -4.36 23.96
C VAL A 242 -2.84 -3.73 23.29
N LEU A 243 -3.60 -4.46 22.48
CA LEU A 243 -4.76 -3.87 21.78
C LEU A 243 -5.79 -3.30 22.78
N GLY A 244 -5.98 -3.98 23.91
CA GLY A 244 -6.84 -3.54 25.00
C GLY A 244 -6.39 -2.25 25.66
N LYS A 245 -5.07 -2.07 25.81
CA LYS A 245 -4.48 -0.84 26.37
C LYS A 245 -4.82 0.38 25.51
N PHE A 246 -4.77 0.24 24.19
CA PHE A 246 -5.16 1.34 23.29
C PHE A 246 -6.64 1.70 23.43
N VAL A 247 -7.51 0.69 23.59
CA VAL A 247 -8.93 0.93 23.83
C VAL A 247 -9.14 1.69 25.14
N GLN A 248 -8.49 1.27 26.22
CA GLN A 248 -8.65 1.87 27.55
C GLN A 248 -8.03 3.27 27.66
N GLU A 249 -6.77 3.46 27.23
CA GLU A 249 -6.06 4.74 27.36
C GLU A 249 -6.69 5.87 26.54
N GLN A 250 -7.35 5.54 25.43
CA GLN A 250 -7.95 6.50 24.51
C GLN A 250 -9.50 6.50 24.54
N ASP A 251 -10.11 5.76 25.47
CA ASP A 251 -11.57 5.61 25.62
C ASP A 251 -12.28 5.25 24.29
N LEU A 252 -11.74 4.23 23.61
CA LEU A 252 -12.24 3.80 22.31
C LEU A 252 -13.37 2.79 22.47
N LYS A 253 -14.34 2.87 21.57
CA LYS A 253 -15.33 1.82 21.39
C LYS A 253 -14.77 0.61 20.64
N GLU A 254 -13.85 0.86 19.72
CA GLU A 254 -13.29 -0.16 18.86
C GLU A 254 -11.88 0.21 18.40
N VAL A 255 -10.99 -0.78 18.35
CA VAL A 255 -9.75 -0.72 17.55
C VAL A 255 -9.84 -1.75 16.43
N SER A 256 -9.64 -1.29 15.20
CA SER A 256 -9.52 -2.17 14.02
C SER A 256 -8.06 -2.33 13.60
N LEU A 257 -7.70 -3.50 13.08
CA LEU A 257 -6.37 -3.74 12.55
C LEU A 257 -6.42 -4.62 11.29
N HIS A 258 -5.59 -4.24 10.32
CA HIS A 258 -5.40 -5.00 9.09
C HIS A 258 -4.26 -6.01 9.27
N VAL A 259 -4.51 -7.26 8.92
CA VAL A 259 -3.54 -8.35 8.97
C VAL A 259 -3.31 -8.87 7.55
N MET A 260 -2.08 -8.75 7.07
CA MET A 260 -1.71 -9.26 5.74
C MET A 260 -1.91 -10.77 5.71
N GLY A 261 -2.39 -11.33 4.59
CA GLY A 261 -2.69 -12.76 4.47
C GLY A 261 -1.50 -13.68 4.73
N CYS A 262 -0.28 -13.18 4.55
CA CYS A 262 0.95 -13.91 4.87
C CYS A 262 1.35 -13.90 6.36
N ASP A 263 0.78 -13.02 7.20
CA ASP A 263 1.04 -13.00 8.65
C ASP A 263 0.06 -13.93 9.38
N THR A 264 0.24 -15.23 9.15
CA THR A 264 -0.62 -16.27 9.77
C THR A 264 -0.49 -16.27 11.29
N VAL A 265 0.68 -15.92 11.83
CA VAL A 265 0.92 -15.89 13.28
C VAL A 265 0.05 -14.82 13.94
N LEU A 266 0.01 -13.60 13.41
CA LEU A 266 -0.84 -12.56 13.98
C LEU A 266 -2.32 -12.94 13.87
N LYS A 267 -2.75 -13.45 12.70
CA LYS A 267 -4.12 -13.92 12.50
C LYS A 267 -4.52 -14.98 13.53
N ASP A 268 -3.71 -16.02 13.68
CA ASP A 268 -4.03 -17.15 14.57
C ASP A 268 -4.04 -16.73 16.05
N LEU A 269 -3.17 -15.79 16.45
CA LEU A 269 -3.17 -15.23 17.81
C LEU A 269 -4.43 -14.41 18.12
N LEU A 270 -4.95 -13.65 17.15
CA LEU A 270 -6.19 -12.90 17.31
C LEU A 270 -7.40 -13.82 17.40
N GLU A 271 -7.45 -14.85 16.55
CA GLU A 271 -8.51 -15.88 16.56
C GLU A 271 -8.48 -16.72 17.83
N ALA A 272 -7.30 -17.07 18.33
CA ALA A 272 -7.14 -17.79 19.59
C ALA A 272 -7.68 -17.02 20.81
N ARG A 273 -7.73 -15.68 20.73
CA ARG A 273 -8.37 -14.81 21.73
C ARG A 273 -9.81 -14.44 21.39
N GLY A 274 -10.43 -15.15 20.45
CA GLY A 274 -11.87 -15.05 20.17
C GLY A 274 -12.27 -13.94 19.19
N LEU A 275 -11.34 -13.24 18.54
CA LEU A 275 -11.71 -12.33 17.45
C LEU A 275 -11.99 -13.10 16.16
N THR A 276 -12.93 -12.60 15.36
CA THR A 276 -13.24 -13.17 14.05
C THR A 276 -12.59 -12.33 12.95
N GLY A 277 -11.80 -12.99 12.09
CA GLY A 277 -11.22 -12.35 10.92
C GLY A 277 -12.28 -12.10 9.84
N ILE A 278 -12.38 -10.86 9.38
CA ILE A 278 -13.22 -10.48 8.24
C ILE A 278 -12.33 -10.46 7.00
N GLN A 279 -12.73 -11.18 5.94
CA GLN A 279 -12.01 -11.15 4.67
C GLN A 279 -11.83 -9.71 4.17
N SER A 280 -10.59 -9.37 3.82
CA SER A 280 -10.19 -8.06 3.33
C SER A 280 -9.22 -8.21 2.16
N VAL A 281 -8.90 -7.10 1.52
CA VAL A 281 -7.98 -7.06 0.38
C VAL A 281 -6.89 -6.04 0.67
N LEU A 282 -5.84 -6.03 -0.14
CA LEU A 282 -4.86 -4.95 -0.08
C LEU A 282 -5.56 -3.60 -0.18
N PRO A 283 -5.07 -2.58 0.53
CA PRO A 283 -5.70 -1.28 0.53
C PRO A 283 -5.63 -0.64 -0.87
N GLY A 284 -6.73 -0.02 -1.29
CA GLY A 284 -6.83 0.58 -2.61
C GLY A 284 -6.85 -0.46 -3.74
N THR A 285 -6.21 -0.16 -4.86
CA THR A 285 -6.09 -1.04 -6.01
C THR A 285 -4.67 -1.10 -6.56
N THR A 286 -4.34 -2.19 -7.25
CA THR A 286 -3.01 -2.43 -7.80
C THR A 286 -3.04 -2.44 -9.32
N MET A 287 -2.03 -1.83 -9.94
CA MET A 287 -1.83 -1.79 -11.39
C MET A 287 -0.42 -2.27 -11.74
N ILE A 288 -0.31 -3.35 -12.52
CA ILE A 288 0.99 -3.88 -12.96
C ILE A 288 1.62 -2.95 -14.00
N ILE A 289 2.87 -2.54 -13.78
CA ILE A 289 3.61 -1.70 -14.73
C ILE A 289 4.64 -2.51 -15.51
N HIS A 290 5.38 -3.41 -14.86
CA HIS A 290 6.35 -4.29 -15.52
C HIS A 290 6.11 -5.74 -15.12
N PHE A 291 5.30 -6.47 -15.90
CA PHE A 291 4.95 -7.85 -15.56
C PHE A 291 6.17 -8.78 -15.61
N GLU A 292 6.94 -8.72 -16.70
CA GLU A 292 8.11 -9.57 -16.86
C GLU A 292 9.18 -9.29 -15.80
N LYS A 293 9.45 -8.01 -15.50
CA LYS A 293 10.50 -7.64 -14.54
C LYS A 293 10.07 -7.99 -13.12
N LEU A 294 8.81 -7.78 -12.77
CA LEU A 294 8.26 -8.16 -11.47
C LEU A 294 8.46 -9.66 -11.22
N LEU A 295 8.00 -10.52 -12.14
CA LEU A 295 8.15 -11.97 -11.97
C LEU A 295 9.61 -12.45 -12.03
N LYS A 296 10.48 -11.76 -12.80
CA LYS A 296 11.93 -12.02 -12.77
C LYS A 296 12.54 -11.69 -11.41
N LYS A 297 12.15 -10.58 -10.79
CA LYS A 297 12.61 -10.18 -9.44
C LYS A 297 12.12 -11.13 -8.35
N MET A 298 10.98 -11.80 -8.55
CA MET A 298 10.46 -12.83 -7.64
C MET A 298 11.10 -14.22 -7.81
N ARG A 299 12.02 -14.42 -8.76
CA ARG A 299 12.67 -15.72 -8.98
C ARG A 299 13.33 -16.32 -7.73
N PRO A 300 14.02 -15.56 -6.85
CA PRO A 300 14.57 -16.14 -5.62
C PRO A 300 13.51 -16.82 -4.77
N TYR A 301 12.36 -16.17 -4.55
CA TYR A 301 11.22 -16.79 -3.87
C TYR A 301 10.68 -18.00 -4.65
N PHE A 302 10.57 -17.94 -5.97
CA PHE A 302 10.13 -19.11 -6.76
C PHE A 302 11.12 -20.28 -6.62
N ILE A 303 12.43 -20.03 -6.54
CA ILE A 303 13.44 -21.08 -6.36
C ILE A 303 13.22 -21.80 -5.02
N GLU A 304 12.91 -21.07 -3.95
CA GLU A 304 12.59 -21.67 -2.64
C GLU A 304 11.33 -22.56 -2.68
N ARG A 305 10.39 -22.27 -3.59
CA ARG A 305 9.09 -22.97 -3.66
C ARG A 305 9.11 -24.18 -4.58
N ILE A 306 9.78 -24.09 -5.73
CA ILE A 306 9.71 -25.09 -6.80
C ILE A 306 11.09 -25.56 -7.31
N GLY A 307 12.18 -25.03 -6.75
CA GLY A 307 13.55 -25.38 -7.11
C GLY A 307 14.08 -24.69 -8.38
N GLU A 308 15.41 -24.64 -8.50
CA GLU A 308 16.09 -23.94 -9.60
C GLU A 308 15.72 -24.47 -10.98
N ASN A 309 15.65 -25.80 -11.14
CA ASN A 309 15.34 -26.43 -12.42
C ASN A 309 13.98 -26.01 -12.95
N ALA A 310 12.95 -25.97 -12.10
CA ALA A 310 11.62 -25.55 -12.51
C ALA A 310 11.58 -24.05 -12.84
N VAL A 311 12.22 -23.20 -12.02
CA VAL A 311 12.29 -21.75 -12.27
C VAL A 311 13.01 -21.43 -13.58
N ASN A 312 14.07 -22.18 -13.92
CA ASN A 312 14.78 -22.02 -15.18
C ASN A 312 13.93 -22.31 -16.42
N GLY A 313 12.89 -23.16 -16.27
CA GLY A 313 11.90 -23.39 -17.31
C GLY A 313 10.81 -22.31 -17.42
N LEU A 314 10.69 -21.40 -16.45
CA LEU A 314 9.69 -20.33 -16.49
C LEU A 314 10.11 -19.19 -17.42
N VAL A 315 9.23 -18.86 -18.36
CA VAL A 315 9.36 -17.71 -19.27
C VAL A 315 8.16 -16.79 -19.12
N PHE A 316 8.42 -15.52 -18.85
CA PHE A 316 7.40 -14.47 -18.72
C PHE A 316 7.40 -13.59 -19.97
N LYS A 317 6.22 -13.28 -20.51
CA LYS A 317 6.07 -12.44 -21.70
C LYS A 317 4.84 -11.53 -21.64
N GLU A 318 5.01 -10.30 -22.09
CA GLU A 318 3.91 -9.40 -22.46
C GLU A 318 3.68 -9.52 -23.99
N VAL A 319 2.47 -9.89 -24.42
CA VAL A 319 2.10 -10.11 -25.83
C VAL A 319 0.86 -9.29 -26.17
N GLY A 320 1.06 -8.10 -26.75
CA GLY A 320 -0.03 -7.14 -26.91
C GLY A 320 -0.59 -6.74 -25.55
N ASP A 321 -1.88 -6.99 -25.31
CA ASP A 321 -2.55 -6.74 -24.04
C ASP A 321 -2.60 -7.96 -23.10
N GLU A 322 -2.04 -9.10 -23.52
CA GLU A 322 -2.02 -10.34 -22.76
C GLU A 322 -0.69 -10.53 -22.00
N TYR A 323 -0.76 -11.22 -20.87
CA TYR A 323 0.37 -11.47 -19.96
C TYR A 323 0.55 -12.96 -19.74
N HIS A 324 1.65 -13.50 -20.24
CA HIS A 324 1.85 -14.94 -20.40
C HIS A 324 2.95 -15.46 -19.47
N VAL A 325 2.71 -16.62 -18.88
CA VAL A 325 3.73 -17.42 -18.22
C VAL A 325 3.79 -18.80 -18.86
N TYR A 326 4.94 -19.15 -19.43
CA TYR A 326 5.17 -20.42 -20.10
C TYR A 326 5.98 -21.37 -19.23
N TYR A 327 5.65 -22.67 -19.31
CA TYR A 327 6.44 -23.75 -18.72
C TYR A 327 6.16 -25.07 -19.43
N GLY A 328 7.21 -25.77 -19.87
CA GLY A 328 7.08 -27.15 -20.36
C GLY A 328 6.17 -27.35 -21.57
N GLY A 329 5.98 -26.32 -22.40
CA GLY A 329 5.07 -26.33 -23.56
C GLY A 329 3.68 -25.75 -23.27
N ASP A 330 3.28 -25.67 -22.00
CA ASP A 330 2.02 -25.08 -21.57
C ASP A 330 2.18 -23.60 -21.22
N ARG A 331 1.06 -22.89 -21.08
CA ARG A 331 1.03 -21.48 -20.68
C ARG A 331 -0.17 -21.13 -19.80
N VAL A 332 0.05 -20.24 -18.85
CA VAL A 332 -0.99 -19.45 -18.17
C VAL A 332 -1.09 -18.10 -18.87
N VAL A 333 -2.32 -17.66 -19.15
CA VAL A 333 -2.60 -16.37 -19.80
C VAL A 333 -3.49 -15.54 -18.90
N ALA A 334 -3.06 -14.30 -18.64
CA ALA A 334 -3.94 -13.26 -18.13
C ALA A 334 -4.28 -12.29 -19.26
N GLU A 335 -5.56 -12.21 -19.63
CA GLU A 335 -6.06 -11.51 -20.84
C GLU A 335 -5.99 -9.98 -20.74
N SER A 336 -5.62 -9.44 -19.58
CA SER A 336 -5.49 -8.00 -19.37
C SER A 336 -4.56 -7.70 -18.21
N ARG A 337 -4.14 -6.44 -18.09
CA ARG A 337 -3.33 -5.96 -16.96
C ARG A 337 -4.01 -6.19 -15.61
N GLY A 338 -5.33 -6.04 -15.57
CA GLY A 338 -6.10 -6.30 -14.37
C GLY A 338 -6.11 -7.78 -14.00
N ALA A 339 -6.28 -8.67 -14.99
CA ALA A 339 -6.17 -10.10 -14.78
C ALA A 339 -4.75 -10.49 -14.33
N ALA A 340 -3.70 -9.83 -14.85
CA ALA A 340 -2.33 -10.06 -14.41
C ALA A 340 -2.12 -9.66 -12.94
N ALA A 341 -2.71 -8.55 -12.49
CA ALA A 341 -2.70 -8.17 -11.08
C ALA A 341 -3.38 -9.24 -10.21
N GLN A 342 -4.55 -9.73 -10.63
CA GLN A 342 -5.30 -10.77 -9.91
C GLN A 342 -4.55 -12.10 -9.89
N LEU A 343 -3.89 -12.49 -10.99
CA LEU A 343 -3.04 -13.68 -11.05
C LEU A 343 -1.89 -13.60 -10.04
N ILE A 344 -1.19 -12.46 -9.98
CA ILE A 344 0.01 -12.29 -9.16
C ILE A 344 -0.34 -12.22 -7.66
N PHE A 345 -1.33 -11.42 -7.29
CA PHE A 345 -1.63 -11.10 -5.88
C PHE A 345 -2.86 -11.84 -5.34
N GLY A 346 -3.59 -12.57 -6.20
CA GLY A 346 -4.76 -13.36 -5.83
C GLY A 346 -5.97 -12.52 -5.46
N THR A 347 -7.11 -13.20 -5.34
CA THR A 347 -8.38 -12.61 -4.90
C THR A 347 -9.19 -13.61 -4.07
N TRP A 348 -10.04 -13.14 -3.16
CA TRP A 348 -10.96 -14.04 -2.45
C TRP A 348 -11.92 -14.80 -3.37
N ALA A 349 -12.24 -14.25 -4.53
CA ALA A 349 -13.08 -14.90 -5.53
C ALA A 349 -12.35 -16.00 -6.34
N GLY A 350 -11.04 -16.20 -6.15
CA GLY A 350 -10.26 -17.21 -6.87
C GLY A 350 -10.09 -16.90 -8.37
N ALA A 351 -10.06 -15.63 -8.77
CA ALA A 351 -9.85 -15.24 -10.16
C ALA A 351 -8.56 -15.83 -10.76
N GLU A 352 -7.50 -15.92 -9.94
CA GLU A 352 -6.25 -16.59 -10.26
C GLU A 352 -6.41 -18.09 -10.52
N ASP A 353 -7.26 -18.79 -9.76
CA ASP A 353 -7.45 -20.23 -9.91
C ASP A 353 -8.03 -20.58 -11.26
N ALA A 354 -8.94 -19.76 -11.80
CA ALA A 354 -9.49 -19.95 -13.14
C ALA A 354 -8.37 -19.92 -14.22
N MET A 355 -7.44 -18.97 -14.13
CA MET A 355 -6.30 -18.86 -15.04
C MET A 355 -5.31 -20.02 -14.84
N LEU A 356 -5.04 -20.41 -13.60
CA LEU A 356 -4.11 -21.49 -13.28
C LEU A 356 -4.66 -22.88 -13.68
N ASN A 357 -5.96 -23.13 -13.52
CA ASN A 357 -6.60 -24.41 -13.82
C ASN A 357 -6.51 -24.79 -15.31
N VAL A 358 -6.54 -23.81 -16.21
CA VAL A 358 -6.47 -24.04 -17.66
C VAL A 358 -5.03 -24.04 -18.19
N GLY A 359 -4.05 -23.71 -17.36
CA GLY A 359 -2.66 -23.50 -17.76
C GLY A 359 -1.77 -24.75 -17.78
N GLY A 360 -2.33 -25.94 -17.66
CA GLY A 360 -1.59 -27.21 -17.66
C GLY A 360 -0.44 -27.22 -16.64
N ARG A 361 0.74 -27.69 -17.06
CA ARG A 361 1.93 -27.74 -16.22
C ARG A 361 2.40 -26.36 -15.76
N ALA A 362 2.19 -25.31 -16.56
CA ALA A 362 2.50 -23.95 -16.14
C ALA A 362 1.60 -23.50 -14.98
N GLY A 363 0.31 -23.86 -15.02
CA GLY A 363 -0.63 -23.64 -13.94
C GLY A 363 -0.28 -24.38 -12.65
N GLU A 364 0.09 -25.65 -12.76
CA GLU A 364 0.54 -26.46 -11.61
C GLU A 364 1.76 -25.84 -10.91
N VAL A 365 2.78 -25.47 -11.69
CA VAL A 365 4.00 -24.85 -11.17
C VAL A 365 3.71 -23.50 -10.53
N LEU A 366 2.91 -22.65 -11.18
CA LEU A 366 2.60 -21.33 -10.66
C LEU A 366 1.75 -21.38 -9.39
N ARG A 367 0.89 -22.38 -9.20
CA ARG A 367 0.08 -22.50 -7.97
C ARG A 367 0.93 -22.70 -6.72
N ALA A 368 2.14 -23.26 -6.85
CA ALA A 368 3.06 -23.38 -5.72
C ALA A 368 3.70 -22.04 -5.32
N CYS A 369 3.69 -21.05 -6.23
CA CYS A 369 4.34 -19.76 -6.10
C CYS A 369 3.36 -18.58 -5.96
N LEU A 370 2.15 -18.69 -6.49
CA LEU A 370 1.16 -17.62 -6.52
C LEU A 370 -0.06 -17.99 -5.66
N PRO A 371 -0.73 -17.00 -5.05
CA PRO A 371 -0.40 -15.57 -5.10
C PRO A 371 0.80 -15.20 -4.21
N ILE A 372 1.55 -14.15 -4.60
CA ILE A 372 2.53 -13.51 -3.71
C ILE A 372 1.80 -12.48 -2.83
N PRO A 373 2.27 -12.24 -1.59
CA PRO A 373 1.67 -11.22 -0.74
C PRO A 373 1.93 -9.82 -1.30
N GLY A 374 0.97 -8.91 -1.14
CA GLY A 374 1.18 -7.49 -1.40
C GLY A 374 1.55 -6.74 -0.12
N VAL A 375 1.99 -5.49 -0.30
CA VAL A 375 2.40 -4.63 0.81
C VAL A 375 1.24 -3.76 1.29
N TRP A 376 1.12 -3.57 2.61
CA TRP A 376 0.22 -2.59 3.21
C TRP A 376 0.78 -1.16 3.05
N TYR A 377 -0.04 -0.16 2.70
CA TYR A 377 0.46 1.23 2.54
C TYR A 377 1.16 1.75 3.81
N GLY A 378 0.48 1.64 4.96
CA GLY A 378 0.89 2.31 6.20
C GLY A 378 1.28 3.77 5.95
N VAL A 379 2.48 4.12 6.42
CA VAL A 379 3.04 5.46 6.30
C VAL A 379 3.29 5.92 4.84
N ASN A 380 3.33 4.99 3.88
CA ASN A 380 3.58 5.28 2.47
C ASN A 380 2.29 5.53 1.64
N TYR A 381 1.16 5.77 2.30
CA TYR A 381 -0.11 6.15 1.66
C TYR A 381 -0.03 7.55 1.04
N VAL A 382 -0.66 7.75 -0.13
CA VAL A 382 -0.82 9.04 -0.81
C VAL A 382 -2.27 9.25 -1.24
#